data_AF-A0A948CYN1-F1
#
_entry.id   AF-A0A948CYN1-F1
#
_cell.length_a   1.000
_cell.length_b   1.000
_cell.length_c   1.000
_cell.angle_alpha   90.00
_cell.angle_beta   90.00
_cell.angle_gamma   90.00
#
_symmetry.space_group_name_H-M   'P 1'
#
loop_
_entity.id
_entity.type
_entity.pdbx_description
1 polymer ?
#
loop_
_entity_poly.entity_id
_entity_poly.type
_entity_poly.pdbx_seq_one_letter_code
_entity_poly.pdbx_strand_id
1 'polypeptide(L)'
;MKILEKDRAIDLRRQGRTFNEILKDISVSKGSLSHWLREINLTDKQLARIRYKNEKIKRQFIRFNELKRKQSEENKKVIINNAAKETDVISKRELKLIG
;
A
#
# COMPACT_ATOMS: atom_id res chain seq x y z
N MET A 1 -15.24 23.14 20.73
CA MET A 1 -14.33 22.93 19.57
C MET A 1 -12.97 22.50 20.09
N LYS A 2 -12.29 21.60 19.38
CA LYS A 2 -10.91 21.16 19.64
C LYS A 2 -9.91 22.18 19.09
N ILE A 3 -9.84 23.35 19.73
CA ILE A 3 -9.11 24.53 19.23
C ILE A 3 -7.60 24.28 19.27
N LEU A 4 -7.11 23.68 20.35
CA LEU A 4 -5.69 23.35 20.53
C LEU A 4 -5.19 22.37 19.45
N GLU A 5 -5.98 21.36 19.11
CA GLU A 5 -5.65 20.41 18.05
C GLU A 5 -5.66 21.07 16.67
N LYS A 6 -6.57 22.03 16.44
CA LYS A 6 -6.62 22.79 15.19
C LYS A 6 -5.37 23.64 15.01
N ASP A 7 -4.99 24.40 16.03
CA ASP A 7 -3.81 25.28 15.96
C ASP A 7 -2.54 24.46 15.76
N ARG A 8 -2.38 23.36 16.51
CA ARG A 8 -1.27 22.43 16.32
C ARG A 8 -1.24 21.82 14.92
N ALA A 9 -2.40 21.47 14.36
CA ALA A 9 -2.49 20.96 12.99
C ALA A 9 -2.05 22.00 11.95
N ILE A 10 -2.43 23.27 12.15
CA ILE A 10 -2.03 24.39 11.28
C ILE A 10 -0.51 24.58 11.31
N ASP A 11 0.11 24.57 12.49
CA ASP A 11 1.55 24.73 12.63
C ASP A 11 2.33 23.59 11.98
N LEU A 12 1.91 22.35 12.22
CA LEU A 12 2.50 21.18 11.56
C LEU A 12 2.34 21.25 10.04
N ARG A 13 1.20 21.75 9.57
CA ARG A 13 0.94 21.90 8.13
C ARG A 13 1.83 22.97 7.50
N ARG A 14 2.05 24.10 8.19
CA ARG A 14 2.98 25.17 7.76
C ARG A 14 4.42 24.69 7.70
N GLN A 15 4.82 23.75 8.55
CA GLN A 15 6.11 23.04 8.45
C GLN A 15 6.19 22.07 7.26
N GLY A 16 5.10 21.89 6.50
CA GLY A 16 5.06 21.05 5.32
C GLY A 16 4.77 19.58 5.62
N ARG A 17 4.28 19.25 6.82
CA ARG A 17 3.86 17.87 7.17
C ARG A 17 2.66 17.44 6.33
N THR A 18 2.59 16.15 6.04
CA THR A 18 1.46 15.52 5.34
C THR A 18 0.32 15.24 6.31
N PHE A 19 -0.89 15.06 5.77
CA PHE A 19 -2.07 14.69 6.56
C PHE A 19 -1.83 13.46 7.44
N ASN A 20 -1.21 12.42 6.88
CA ASN A 20 -0.92 11.18 7.63
C ASN A 20 0.14 11.38 8.72
N GLU A 21 1.07 12.33 8.56
CA GLU A 21 2.03 12.67 9.62
C GLU A 21 1.32 13.43 10.75
N ILE A 22 0.44 14.38 10.41
CA ILE A 22 -0.32 15.13 11.41
C ILE A 22 -1.28 14.22 12.17
N LEU A 23 -1.91 13.24 11.52
CA LEU A 23 -2.80 12.27 12.17
C LEU A 23 -2.08 11.33 13.16
N LYS A 24 -0.75 11.18 13.05
CA LYS A 24 0.04 10.45 14.06
C LYS A 24 0.23 11.27 15.33
N ASP A 25 0.34 12.58 15.17
CA ASP A 25 0.58 13.51 16.29
C ASP A 25 -0.74 13.97 16.93
N ILE A 26 -1.84 13.95 16.17
CA ILE A 26 -3.15 14.48 16.57
C ILE A 26 -4.24 13.47 16.23
N SER A 27 -4.93 12.97 17.26
CA SER A 27 -6.04 12.02 17.11
C SER A 27 -7.35 12.72 16.74
N VAL A 28 -7.49 13.08 15.46
CA VAL A 28 -8.70 13.64 14.86
C VAL A 28 -9.11 12.88 13.60
N SER A 29 -10.36 13.02 13.19
CA SER A 29 -10.80 12.44 11.92
C SER A 29 -10.10 13.13 10.75
N LYS A 30 -9.86 12.38 9.67
CA LYS A 30 -9.29 12.93 8.43
C LYS A 30 -10.19 14.03 7.82
N GLY A 31 -11.51 13.91 7.98
CA GLY A 31 -12.47 14.93 7.52
C GLY A 31 -12.32 16.25 8.25
N SER A 32 -12.19 16.20 9.58
CA SER A 32 -11.94 17.39 10.42
C SER A 32 -10.61 18.05 10.05
N LEU A 33 -9.55 17.26 9.86
CA LEU A 33 -8.24 17.75 9.46
C LEU A 33 -8.27 18.41 8.06
N SER A 34 -8.99 17.81 7.11
CA SER A 34 -9.20 18.38 5.78
C SER A 34 -9.89 19.74 5.85
N HIS A 35 -10.93 19.85 6.66
CA HIS A 35 -11.67 21.09 6.84
C HIS A 35 -10.79 22.20 7.44
N TRP A 36 -9.98 21.89 8.45
CA TRP A 36 -9.10 22.86 9.11
C TRP A 36 -7.94 23.34 8.25
N LEU A 37 -7.38 22.47 7.40
CA LEU A 37 -6.18 22.76 6.61
C LEU A 37 -6.50 23.22 5.18
N ARG A 38 -7.78 23.36 4.82
CA ARG A 38 -8.24 23.69 3.46
C ARG A 38 -7.65 25.00 2.92
N GLU A 39 -7.46 25.99 3.80
CA GLU A 39 -7.00 27.34 3.43
C GLU A 39 -5.47 27.49 3.48
N ILE A 40 -4.74 26.44 3.88
CA ILE A 40 -3.28 26.49 3.99
C ILE A 40 -2.64 26.06 2.68
N ASN A 41 -2.08 27.04 1.99
CA ASN A 41 -1.25 26.81 0.82
C ASN A 41 0.15 26.33 1.25
N LEU A 42 0.62 25.27 0.62
CA LEU A 42 2.00 24.81 0.75
C LEU A 42 2.89 25.53 -0.26
N THR A 43 4.16 25.71 0.11
CA THR A 43 5.18 26.17 -0.83
C THR A 43 5.52 25.09 -1.86
N ASP A 44 6.01 25.49 -3.04
CA ASP A 44 6.41 24.56 -4.10
C ASP A 44 7.47 23.55 -3.63
N LYS A 45 8.41 23.99 -2.77
CA LYS A 45 9.43 23.12 -2.18
C LYS A 45 8.79 22.02 -1.32
N GLN A 46 7.78 22.34 -0.52
CA GLN A 46 7.07 21.37 0.30
C GLN A 46 6.23 20.41 -0.55
N LEU A 47 5.58 20.91 -1.59
CA LEU A 47 4.84 20.10 -2.56
C LEU A 47 5.76 19.12 -3.29
N ALA A 48 6.92 19.60 -3.77
CA ALA A 48 7.93 18.77 -4.42
C ALA A 48 8.44 17.66 -3.49
N ARG A 49 8.72 17.98 -2.22
CA ARG A 49 9.11 16.99 -1.21
C ARG A 49 8.05 15.90 -1.02
N ILE A 50 6.78 16.29 -0.91
CA ILE A 50 5.67 15.34 -0.74
C ILE A 50 5.51 14.46 -1.99
N ARG A 51 5.58 15.05 -3.18
CA ARG A 51 5.52 14.31 -4.46
C ARG A 51 6.65 13.28 -4.56
N TYR A 52 7.89 13.70 -4.31
CA TYR A 52 9.06 12.83 -4.33
C TYR A 52 8.92 11.65 -3.37
N LYS A 53 8.45 11.90 -2.14
CA LYS A 53 8.18 10.85 -1.15
C LYS A 53 7.15 9.85 -1.65
N ASN A 54 6.04 10.33 -2.22
CA ASN A 54 4.99 9.48 -2.77
C ASN A 54 5.46 8.66 -3.97
N GLU A 55 6.26 9.24 -4.87
CA GLU A 55 6.84 8.53 -6.01
C GLU A 55 7.82 7.44 -5.60
N LYS A 56 8.64 7.68 -4.57
CA LYS A 56 9.53 6.66 -4.01
C LYS A 56 8.74 5.48 -3.46
N ILE A 57 7.69 5.75 -2.69
CA ILE A 57 6.80 4.72 -2.14
C ILE A 57 6.12 3.94 -3.29
N LYS A 58 5.57 4.64 -4.29
CA LYS A 58 4.93 4.01 -5.45
C LYS A 58 5.90 3.06 -6.17
N ARG A 59 7.14 3.50 -6.43
CA ARG A 59 8.18 2.66 -7.06
C ARG A 59 8.49 1.41 -6.23
N GLN A 60 8.60 1.54 -4.90
CA GLN A 60 8.81 0.40 -4.01
C GLN A 60 7.65 -0.60 -4.07
N PHE A 61 6.41 -0.11 -4.07
CA PHE A 61 5.22 -0.95 -4.20
C PHE A 61 5.17 -1.70 -5.53
N ILE A 62 5.46 -1.03 -6.65
CA ILE A 62 5.51 -1.67 -7.97
C ILE A 62 6.52 -2.83 -7.96
N ARG A 63 7.75 -2.56 -7.51
CA ARG A 63 8.80 -3.58 -7.40
C ARG A 63 8.39 -4.74 -6.50
N PHE A 64 7.78 -4.46 -5.36
CA PHE A 64 7.30 -5.49 -4.45
C PHE A 64 6.25 -6.39 -5.11
N ASN A 65 5.27 -5.79 -5.82
CA ASN A 65 4.23 -6.52 -6.51
C ASN A 65 4.80 -7.38 -7.66
N GLU A 66 5.77 -6.88 -8.40
CA GLU A 66 6.47 -7.64 -9.45
C GLU A 66 7.18 -8.88 -8.88
N LEU A 67 7.90 -8.71 -7.77
CA LEU A 67 8.57 -9.82 -7.08
C LEU A 67 7.57 -10.86 -6.59
N LYS A 68 6.46 -10.41 -5.98
CA LYS A 68 5.38 -11.32 -5.53
C LYS A 68 4.71 -12.05 -6.68
N ARG A 69 4.52 -11.39 -7.82
CA ARG A 69 4.00 -12.02 -9.04
C ARG A 69 4.94 -13.12 -9.53
N LYS A 70 6.23 -12.83 -9.65
CA LYS A 70 7.24 -13.81 -10.07
C LYS A 70 7.28 -15.02 -9.13
N GLN A 71 7.27 -14.78 -7.82
CA GLN A 71 7.20 -15.85 -6.81
C GLN A 71 5.93 -16.70 -6.96
N SER A 72 4.78 -16.06 -7.20
CA SER A 72 3.51 -16.76 -7.41
C SER A 72 3.56 -17.64 -8.66
N GLU A 73 4.13 -17.15 -9.76
CA GLU A 73 4.31 -17.91 -11.00
C GLU A 73 5.25 -19.11 -10.81
N GLU A 74 6.36 -18.93 -10.09
CA GLU A 74 7.29 -20.01 -9.74
C GLU A 74 6.61 -21.07 -8.87
N ASN A 75 5.90 -20.65 -7.82
CA ASN A 75 5.16 -21.55 -6.95
C ASN A 75 4.08 -22.33 -7.72
N LYS A 76 3.34 -21.67 -8.63
CA LYS A 76 2.35 -22.32 -9.49
C LYS A 76 2.99 -23.41 -10.36
N LYS A 77 4.15 -23.13 -10.96
CA LYS A 77 4.89 -24.12 -11.77
C LYS A 77 5.29 -25.34 -10.93
N VAL A 78 5.79 -25.12 -9.72
CA VAL A 78 6.17 -26.20 -8.80
C VAL A 78 4.95 -27.04 -8.42
N ILE A 79 3.84 -26.40 -8.07
CA ILE A 79 2.59 -27.10 -7.70
C ILE A 79 2.07 -27.93 -8.88
N ILE A 80 2.02 -27.37 -10.09
CA ILE A 80 1.57 -28.08 -11.29
C ILE A 80 2.49 -29.27 -11.59
N ASN A 81 3.81 -29.08 -11.52
CA ASN A 81 4.77 -30.16 -11.78
C ASN A 81 4.69 -31.28 -10.73
N ASN A 82 4.49 -30.94 -9.46
CA ASN A 82 4.32 -31.94 -8.40
C ASN A 82 3.00 -32.69 -8.56
N ALA A 83 1.90 -31.98 -8.83
CA ALA A 83 0.61 -32.60 -9.12
C ALA A 83 0.71 -33.55 -10.32
N ALA A 84 1.39 -33.15 -11.40
CA ALA A 84 1.62 -34.00 -12.56
C ALA A 84 2.37 -35.30 -12.20
N LYS A 85 3.44 -35.20 -11.39
CA LYS A 85 4.20 -36.36 -10.91
C LYS A 85 3.36 -37.29 -10.03
N GLU A 86 2.52 -36.74 -9.16
CA GLU A 86 1.62 -37.52 -8.31
C GLU A 86 0.53 -38.22 -9.14
N THR A 87 -0.01 -37.55 -10.17
CA THR A 87 -1.03 -38.11 -11.05
C THR A 87 -0.50 -39.13 -12.05
N ASP A 88 0.80 -39.09 -12.40
CA ASP A 88 1.44 -40.07 -13.29
C ASP A 88 1.49 -41.48 -12.68
N VAL A 89 1.26 -41.58 -11.36
CA VAL A 89 1.12 -42.84 -10.63
C VAL A 89 -0.29 -43.45 -10.79
N ILE A 90 -1.26 -42.69 -11.32
CA ILE A 90 -2.64 -43.14 -11.48
C ILE A 90 -2.78 -43.86 -12.83
N SER A 91 -3.10 -45.15 -12.78
CA SER A 91 -3.32 -45.95 -13.98
C SER A 91 -4.58 -45.52 -14.73
N LYS A 92 -4.64 -45.78 -16.05
CA LYS A 92 -5.83 -45.54 -16.88
C LYS A 92 -7.10 -46.19 -16.33
N ARG A 93 -6.96 -47.29 -15.58
CA ARG A 93 -8.07 -48.00 -14.92
C ARG A 93 -8.59 -47.21 -13.71
N GLU A 94 -7.69 -46.69 -12.87
CA GLU A 94 -8.07 -45.86 -11.73
C GLU A 94 -8.72 -44.57 -12.22
N LEU A 95 -8.16 -43.89 -13.22
CA LEU A 95 -8.73 -42.68 -13.81
C LEU A 95 -10.17 -42.90 -14.30
N LYS A 96 -10.46 -44.05 -14.92
CA LYS A 96 -11.79 -44.45 -15.37
C LYS A 96 -12.77 -44.75 -14.22
N LEU A 97 -12.28 -45.08 -13.02
CA LEU A 97 -13.12 -45.33 -11.84
C LEU A 97 -13.47 -44.04 -11.08
N ILE A 98 -12.69 -42.97 -11.24
CA ILE A 98 -12.92 -41.68 -10.55
C ILE A 98 -13.83 -40.74 -11.36
N GLY A 99 -14.03 -41.00 -12.66
CA GLY A 99 -14.96 -40.26 -13.55
C GLY A 99 -14.29 -39.71 -14.78
#